data_AF-A0A662XJL3-F1
#
_entry.id   AF-A0A662XJL3-F1
#
_cell.length_a   1.000
_cell.length_b   1.000
_cell.length_c   1.000
_cell.angle_alpha   90.00
_cell.angle_beta   90.00
_cell.angle_gamma   90.00
#
_symmetry.space_group_name_H-M   'P 1'
#
loop_
_entity.id
_entity.type
_entity.pdbx_description
1 polymer ?
#
loop_
_entity_poly.entity_id
_entity_poly.type
_entity_poly.pdbx_seq_one_letter_code
_entity_poly.pdbx_strand_id
1 'polypeptide(L)'
;MRTMCCTHLQNEEQRALNAETAAQNQALEEKAKALATARMRYKRDNKQLAAAVEDAKKRLEQHKAQANVDLQDPVAKELKTEMEKVRQLHAKLEAVRQHRLVVEEESKALFNQVVEKKADLKFKSKKKMETALSEVDAKIKTLKEEQAAVSKSLAQKPEGDALRKINARRNDIRSELGALKERRTMLHAEKRKQEGVEL
;
A
#
# COMPACT_ATOMS: atom_id res chain seq x y z
N MET A 1 -77.33 -6.52 -48.66
CA MET A 1 -76.03 -5.85 -48.44
C MET A 1 -74.97 -6.68 -47.69
N ARG A 2 -75.29 -7.83 -47.04
CA ARG A 2 -74.28 -8.62 -46.28
C ARG A 2 -73.34 -9.52 -47.11
N THR A 3 -73.74 -9.98 -48.29
CA THR A 3 -72.97 -10.95 -49.09
C THR A 3 -71.84 -10.35 -49.94
N MET A 4 -71.92 -9.08 -50.36
CA MET A 4 -70.85 -8.43 -51.12
C MET A 4 -69.66 -7.96 -50.27
N CYS A 5 -69.85 -7.80 -48.95
CA CYS A 5 -68.77 -7.38 -48.06
C CYS A 5 -67.80 -8.54 -47.76
N CYS A 6 -68.32 -9.77 -47.61
CA CYS A 6 -67.50 -10.96 -47.36
C CYS A 6 -66.60 -11.35 -48.55
N THR A 7 -67.06 -11.20 -49.80
CA THR A 7 -66.27 -11.56 -50.98
C THR A 7 -65.19 -10.52 -51.31
N HIS A 8 -65.37 -9.25 -50.91
CA HIS A 8 -64.33 -8.22 -51.03
C HIS A 8 -63.20 -8.47 -50.02
N LEU A 9 -63.55 -8.74 -48.76
CA LEU A 9 -62.59 -9.10 -47.71
C LEU A 9 -61.75 -10.33 -48.08
N GLN A 10 -62.38 -11.40 -48.58
CA GLN A 10 -61.66 -12.62 -49.01
C GLN A 10 -60.71 -12.36 -50.20
N ASN A 11 -61.07 -11.48 -51.13
CA ASN A 11 -60.20 -11.13 -52.26
C ASN A 11 -59.02 -10.25 -51.82
N GLU A 12 -59.22 -9.36 -50.84
CA GLU A 12 -58.15 -8.54 -50.27
C GLU A 12 -57.18 -9.40 -49.45
N GLU A 13 -57.69 -10.34 -48.66
CA GLU A 13 -56.88 -11.33 -47.94
C GLU A 13 -56.06 -12.21 -48.90
N GLN A 14 -56.66 -12.70 -50.00
CA GLN A 14 -55.93 -13.48 -50.99
C GLN A 14 -54.86 -12.68 -51.73
N ARG A 15 -55.12 -11.39 -52.02
CA ARG A 15 -54.10 -10.50 -52.61
C ARG A 15 -52.98 -10.22 -51.64
N ALA A 16 -53.28 -10.03 -50.34
CA ALA A 16 -52.28 -9.85 -49.30
C ALA A 16 -51.39 -11.10 -49.16
N LEU A 17 -51.99 -12.30 -49.11
CA LEU A 17 -51.26 -13.57 -49.06
C LEU A 17 -50.39 -13.80 -50.30
N ASN A 18 -50.89 -13.48 -51.50
CA ASN A 18 -50.12 -13.59 -52.74
C ASN A 18 -48.96 -12.59 -52.78
N ALA A 19 -49.17 -11.35 -52.29
CA ALA A 19 -48.13 -10.34 -52.18
C ALA A 19 -47.06 -10.75 -51.14
N GLU A 20 -47.47 -11.33 -50.02
CA GLU A 20 -46.57 -11.86 -49.00
C GLU A 20 -45.74 -13.04 -49.53
N THR A 21 -46.38 -13.97 -50.26
CA THR A 21 -45.68 -15.11 -50.89
C THR A 21 -44.68 -14.64 -51.95
N ALA A 22 -45.05 -13.63 -52.76
CA ALA A 22 -44.15 -13.05 -53.75
C ALA A 22 -42.95 -12.34 -53.09
N ALA A 23 -43.18 -11.62 -51.99
CA ALA A 23 -42.12 -10.98 -51.22
C ALA A 23 -41.18 -12.02 -50.56
N GLN A 24 -41.73 -13.13 -50.04
CA GLN A 24 -40.93 -14.23 -49.51
C GLN A 24 -40.07 -14.90 -50.59
N ASN A 25 -40.62 -15.12 -51.79
CA ASN A 25 -39.87 -15.69 -52.91
C ASN A 25 -38.74 -14.77 -53.38
N GLN A 26 -38.99 -13.45 -53.49
CA GLN A 26 -37.94 -12.48 -53.81
C GLN A 26 -36.83 -12.47 -52.73
N ALA A 27 -37.20 -12.52 -51.45
CA ALA A 27 -36.22 -12.60 -50.37
C ALA A 27 -35.39 -13.90 -50.40
N LEU A 28 -35.98 -15.03 -50.81
CA LEU A 28 -35.26 -16.29 -51.00
C LEU A 28 -34.29 -16.24 -52.19
N GLU A 29 -34.69 -15.65 -53.30
CA GLU A 29 -33.82 -15.44 -54.46
C GLU A 29 -32.63 -14.54 -54.15
N GLU A 30 -32.85 -13.45 -53.41
CA GLU A 30 -31.78 -12.56 -52.96
C GLU A 30 -30.80 -13.28 -52.01
N LYS A 31 -31.31 -14.09 -51.07
CA LYS A 31 -30.48 -14.93 -50.20
C LYS A 31 -29.66 -15.95 -51.01
N ALA A 32 -30.25 -16.56 -52.04
CA ALA A 32 -29.53 -17.49 -52.92
C ALA A 32 -28.41 -16.80 -53.72
N LYS A 33 -28.68 -15.60 -54.26
CA LYS A 33 -27.67 -14.76 -54.95
C LYS A 33 -26.55 -14.32 -54.01
N ALA A 34 -26.88 -13.93 -52.79
CA ALA A 34 -25.91 -13.59 -51.75
C ALA A 34 -25.03 -14.79 -51.38
N LEU A 35 -25.63 -15.98 -51.20
CA LEU A 35 -24.91 -17.22 -50.91
C LEU A 35 -23.94 -17.60 -52.04
N ALA A 36 -24.38 -17.51 -53.31
CA ALA A 36 -23.53 -17.79 -54.46
C ALA A 36 -22.33 -16.83 -54.53
N THR A 37 -22.56 -15.54 -54.28
CA THR A 37 -21.50 -14.52 -54.24
C THR A 37 -20.52 -14.78 -53.09
N ALA A 38 -21.02 -15.13 -51.90
CA ALA A 38 -20.20 -15.49 -50.76
C ALA A 38 -19.31 -16.71 -51.06
N ARG A 39 -19.87 -17.78 -51.66
CA ARG A 39 -19.10 -18.97 -52.08
C ARG A 39 -17.97 -18.63 -53.04
N MET A 40 -18.21 -17.74 -54.00
CA MET A 40 -17.18 -17.32 -54.96
C MET A 40 -16.07 -16.49 -54.28
N ARG A 41 -16.40 -15.65 -53.30
CA ARG A 41 -15.41 -14.93 -52.47
C ARG A 41 -14.57 -15.91 -51.66
N TYR A 42 -15.21 -16.82 -50.92
CA TYR A 42 -14.49 -17.86 -50.17
C TYR A 42 -13.52 -18.68 -51.02
N LYS A 43 -13.93 -19.08 -52.23
CA LYS A 43 -13.04 -19.83 -53.13
C LYS A 43 -11.84 -19.00 -53.57
N ARG A 44 -12.04 -17.70 -53.84
CA ARG A 44 -10.95 -16.77 -54.20
C ARG A 44 -10.01 -16.56 -53.02
N ASP A 45 -10.56 -16.31 -51.85
CA ASP A 45 -9.81 -16.03 -50.63
C ASP A 45 -8.99 -17.27 -50.22
N ASN A 46 -9.56 -18.47 -50.31
CA ASN A 46 -8.81 -19.72 -50.09
C ASN A 46 -7.65 -19.90 -51.07
N LYS A 47 -7.82 -19.51 -52.34
CA LYS A 47 -6.74 -19.58 -53.33
C LYS A 47 -5.63 -18.56 -53.01
N GLN A 48 -6.00 -17.35 -52.58
CA GLN A 48 -5.04 -16.33 -52.15
C GLN A 48 -4.30 -16.76 -50.88
N LEU A 49 -5.00 -17.33 -49.89
CA LEU A 49 -4.40 -17.89 -48.68
C LEU A 49 -3.43 -19.02 -48.99
N ALA A 50 -3.79 -19.95 -49.88
CA ALA A 50 -2.88 -21.02 -50.30
C ALA A 50 -1.60 -20.47 -50.95
N ALA A 51 -1.71 -19.46 -51.81
CA ALA A 51 -0.55 -18.81 -52.41
C ALA A 51 0.31 -18.08 -51.35
N ALA A 52 -0.32 -17.37 -50.42
CA ALA A 52 0.38 -16.68 -49.33
C ALA A 52 1.12 -17.67 -48.40
N VAL A 53 0.54 -18.85 -48.14
CA VAL A 53 1.18 -19.91 -47.36
C VAL A 53 2.41 -20.46 -48.08
N GLU A 54 2.35 -20.70 -49.38
CA GLU A 54 3.50 -21.15 -50.15
C GLU A 54 4.62 -20.10 -50.22
N ASP A 55 4.26 -18.83 -50.37
CA ASP A 55 5.23 -17.73 -50.31
C ASP A 55 5.87 -17.59 -48.93
N ALA A 56 5.09 -17.77 -47.85
CA ALA A 56 5.60 -17.77 -46.49
C ALA A 56 6.56 -18.94 -46.24
N LYS A 57 6.25 -20.14 -46.75
CA LYS A 57 7.16 -21.30 -46.69
C LYS A 57 8.47 -21.02 -47.42
N LYS A 58 8.42 -20.45 -48.62
CA LYS A 58 9.61 -20.07 -49.39
C LYS A 58 10.47 -19.05 -48.65
N ARG A 59 9.87 -18.02 -48.05
CA ARG A 59 10.59 -17.04 -47.22
C ARG A 59 11.23 -17.70 -45.99
N LEU A 60 10.53 -18.63 -45.36
CA LEU A 60 11.04 -19.36 -44.19
C LEU A 60 12.24 -20.24 -44.55
N GLU A 61 12.21 -20.94 -45.69
CA GLU A 61 13.35 -21.69 -46.21
C GLU A 61 14.52 -20.77 -46.61
N GLN A 62 14.25 -19.61 -47.20
CA GLN A 62 15.28 -18.59 -47.47
C GLN A 62 15.93 -18.06 -46.19
N HIS A 63 15.14 -17.78 -45.14
CA HIS A 63 15.66 -17.36 -43.84
C HIS A 63 16.50 -18.45 -43.16
N LYS A 64 16.11 -19.73 -43.28
CA LYS A 64 16.93 -20.86 -42.79
C LYS A 64 18.24 -20.98 -43.56
N ALA A 65 18.20 -20.84 -44.88
CA ALA A 65 19.39 -20.88 -45.71
C ALA A 65 20.35 -19.71 -45.38
N GLN A 66 19.82 -18.50 -45.21
CA GLN A 66 20.59 -17.33 -44.79
C GLN A 66 21.19 -17.54 -43.39
N ALA A 67 20.41 -18.05 -42.43
CA ALA A 67 20.90 -18.35 -41.09
C ALA A 67 22.03 -19.40 -41.07
N ASN A 68 22.04 -20.35 -42.02
CA ASN A 68 23.12 -21.32 -42.21
C ASN A 68 24.39 -20.68 -42.82
N VAL A 69 24.24 -19.69 -43.70
CA VAL A 69 25.37 -18.89 -44.22
C VAL A 69 25.94 -18.01 -43.11
N ASP A 70 25.08 -17.35 -42.33
CA ASP A 70 25.45 -16.54 -41.16
C ASP A 70 26.02 -17.40 -40.01
N LEU A 71 25.87 -18.73 -40.03
CA LEU A 71 26.52 -19.65 -39.09
C LEU A 71 27.98 -19.97 -39.48
N GLN A 72 28.37 -19.72 -40.74
CA GLN A 72 29.74 -19.91 -41.22
C GLN A 72 30.58 -18.61 -41.14
N ASP A 73 29.93 -17.45 -41.07
CA ASP A 73 30.60 -16.15 -40.90
C ASP A 73 31.12 -15.95 -39.45
N PRO A 74 32.43 -15.76 -39.23
CA PRO A 74 32.99 -15.49 -37.91
C PRO A 74 32.42 -14.23 -37.26
N VAL A 75 32.07 -13.19 -38.04
CA VAL A 75 31.52 -11.93 -37.52
C VAL A 75 30.13 -12.14 -36.93
N ALA A 76 29.32 -13.00 -37.54
CA ALA A 76 27.98 -13.32 -37.05
C ALA A 76 28.00 -14.16 -35.75
N LYS A 77 29.04 -14.98 -35.53
CA LYS A 77 29.27 -15.68 -34.25
C LYS A 77 29.68 -14.71 -33.14
N GLU A 78 30.58 -13.77 -33.44
CA GLU A 78 30.97 -12.71 -32.52
C GLU A 78 29.77 -11.84 -32.16
N LEU A 79 28.97 -11.42 -33.14
CA LEU A 79 27.74 -10.65 -32.92
C LEU A 79 26.75 -11.38 -32.01
N LYS A 80 26.51 -12.68 -32.23
CA LYS A 80 25.66 -13.48 -31.34
C LYS A 80 26.21 -13.55 -29.91
N THR A 81 27.51 -13.69 -29.76
CA THR A 81 28.19 -13.74 -28.46
C THR A 81 28.08 -12.40 -27.73
N GLU A 82 28.29 -11.28 -28.43
CA GLU A 82 28.13 -9.94 -27.88
C GLU A 82 26.67 -9.61 -27.55
N MET A 83 25.72 -10.02 -28.40
CA MET A 83 24.29 -9.89 -28.07
C MET A 83 23.91 -10.66 -26.81
N GLU A 84 24.48 -11.85 -26.61
CA GLU A 84 24.23 -12.64 -25.40
C GLU A 84 24.85 -11.98 -24.15
N LYS A 85 26.06 -11.43 -24.27
CA LYS A 85 26.67 -10.60 -23.20
C LYS A 85 25.79 -9.39 -22.87
N VAL A 86 25.26 -8.69 -23.88
CA VAL A 86 24.36 -7.54 -23.68
C VAL A 86 23.07 -7.97 -22.98
N ARG A 87 22.48 -9.12 -23.33
CA ARG A 87 21.31 -9.66 -22.61
C ARG A 87 21.63 -9.97 -21.15
N GLN A 88 22.76 -10.60 -20.88
CA GLN A 88 23.19 -10.91 -19.51
C GLN A 88 23.45 -9.64 -18.69
N LEU A 89 24.08 -8.62 -19.29
CA LEU A 89 24.30 -7.32 -18.65
C LEU A 89 22.97 -6.61 -18.38
N HIS A 90 22.02 -6.67 -19.31
CA HIS A 90 20.69 -6.09 -19.13
C HIS A 90 19.93 -6.78 -17.98
N ALA A 91 19.97 -8.11 -17.91
CA ALA A 91 19.37 -8.85 -16.80
C ALA A 91 20.00 -8.48 -15.44
N LYS A 92 21.33 -8.35 -15.39
CA LYS A 92 22.04 -7.89 -14.18
C LYS A 92 21.65 -6.44 -13.82
N LEU A 93 21.51 -5.57 -14.80
CA LEU A 93 21.10 -4.18 -14.60
C LEU A 93 19.69 -4.09 -14.00
N GLU A 94 18.75 -4.87 -14.51
CA GLU A 94 17.39 -4.94 -13.96
C GLU A 94 17.38 -5.51 -12.54
N ALA A 95 18.16 -6.56 -12.26
CA ALA A 95 18.32 -7.08 -10.90
C ALA A 95 18.88 -6.03 -9.93
N VAL A 96 19.86 -5.23 -10.35
CA VAL A 96 20.41 -4.13 -9.54
C VAL A 96 19.37 -3.02 -9.32
N ARG A 97 18.57 -2.68 -10.34
CA ARG A 97 17.48 -1.71 -10.20
C ARG A 97 16.45 -2.16 -9.17
N GLN A 98 16.03 -3.43 -9.24
CA GLN A 98 15.10 -4.01 -8.27
C GLN A 98 15.70 -4.02 -6.85
N HIS A 99 16.96 -4.46 -6.71
CA HIS A 99 17.64 -4.44 -5.42
C HIS A 99 17.75 -3.03 -4.84
N ARG A 100 18.01 -2.01 -5.67
CA ARG A 100 18.05 -0.61 -5.22
C ARG A 100 16.71 -0.16 -4.64
N LEU A 101 15.60 -0.50 -5.31
CA LEU A 101 14.26 -0.18 -4.82
C LEU A 101 13.97 -0.83 -3.46
N VAL A 102 14.32 -2.12 -3.30
CA VAL A 102 14.18 -2.83 -2.02
C VAL A 102 14.98 -2.16 -0.92
N VAL A 103 16.24 -1.79 -1.17
CA VAL A 103 17.08 -1.09 -0.18
C VAL A 103 16.52 0.29 0.17
N GLU A 104 15.96 1.02 -0.79
CA GLU A 104 15.31 2.31 -0.52
C GLU A 104 14.06 2.14 0.35
N GLU A 105 13.27 1.08 0.15
CA GLU A 105 12.11 0.75 0.98
C GLU A 105 12.52 0.29 2.40
N GLU A 106 13.51 -0.58 2.51
CA GLU A 106 14.07 -1.01 3.80
C GLU A 106 14.64 0.18 4.59
N SER A 107 15.33 1.10 3.91
CA SER A 107 15.87 2.32 4.52
C SER A 107 14.75 3.21 5.08
N LYS A 108 13.65 3.41 4.33
CA LYS A 108 12.48 4.15 4.80
C LYS A 108 11.81 3.45 5.99
N ALA A 109 11.68 2.12 5.95
CA ALA A 109 11.10 1.35 7.04
C ALA A 109 11.95 1.43 8.32
N LEU A 110 13.28 1.30 8.20
CA LEU A 110 14.21 1.46 9.31
C LEU A 110 14.18 2.88 9.89
N PHE A 111 14.11 3.90 9.04
CA PHE A 111 13.98 5.28 9.49
C PHE A 111 12.70 5.50 10.31
N ASN A 112 11.56 5.02 9.83
CA ASN A 112 10.29 5.10 10.56
C ASN A 112 10.37 4.38 11.91
N GLN A 113 10.96 3.18 11.94
CA GLN A 113 11.14 2.44 13.19
C GLN A 113 12.02 3.19 14.20
N VAL A 114 13.09 3.86 13.73
CA VAL A 114 13.96 4.68 14.59
C VAL A 114 13.20 5.89 15.14
N VAL A 115 12.40 6.56 14.30
CA VAL A 115 11.57 7.70 14.71
C VAL A 115 10.56 7.28 15.79
N GLU A 116 9.84 6.17 15.58
CA GLU A 116 8.88 5.62 16.54
C GLU A 116 9.56 5.25 17.86
N LYS A 117 10.66 4.48 17.82
CA LYS A 117 11.42 4.11 19.02
C LYS A 117 11.93 5.34 19.78
N LYS A 118 12.38 6.38 19.07
CA LYS A 118 12.84 7.63 19.69
C LYS A 118 11.68 8.37 20.36
N ALA A 119 10.51 8.41 19.73
CA ALA A 119 9.30 8.99 20.33
C ALA A 119 8.86 8.22 21.58
N ASP A 120 8.86 6.89 21.53
CA ASP A 120 8.54 6.02 22.65
C ASP A 120 9.49 6.19 23.83
N LEU A 121 10.80 6.26 23.56
CA LEU A 121 11.80 6.48 24.61
C LEU A 121 11.62 7.85 25.27
N LYS A 122 11.36 8.90 24.47
CA LYS A 122 11.05 10.24 25.01
C LYS A 122 9.80 10.21 25.87
N PHE A 123 8.73 9.54 25.43
CA PHE A 123 7.50 9.41 26.19
C PHE A 123 7.71 8.64 27.51
N LYS A 124 8.40 7.50 27.47
CA LYS A 124 8.74 6.71 28.67
C LYS A 124 9.59 7.51 29.65
N SER A 125 10.57 8.27 29.17
CA SER A 125 11.40 9.15 29.99
C SER A 125 10.55 10.22 30.67
N LYS A 126 9.72 10.93 29.89
CA LYS A 126 8.84 11.99 30.40
C LYS A 126 7.86 11.45 31.46
N LYS A 127 7.23 10.31 31.18
CA LYS A 127 6.31 9.66 32.12
C LYS A 127 6.99 9.30 33.45
N LYS A 128 8.20 8.73 33.40
CA LYS A 128 8.98 8.42 34.62
C LYS A 128 9.28 9.68 35.44
N MET A 129 9.64 10.77 34.77
CA MET A 129 9.91 12.06 35.41
C MET A 129 8.64 12.63 36.10
N GLU A 130 7.51 12.58 35.41
CA GLU A 130 6.22 13.04 35.95
C GLU A 130 5.77 12.23 37.15
N THR A 131 5.92 10.90 37.10
CA THR A 131 5.65 10.02 38.25
C THR A 131 6.55 10.36 39.44
N ALA A 132 7.86 10.52 39.22
CA ALA A 132 8.80 10.85 40.30
C ALA A 132 8.49 12.21 40.95
N LEU A 133 8.11 13.23 40.17
CA LEU A 133 7.68 14.53 40.68
C LEU A 133 6.39 14.41 41.51
N SER A 134 5.40 13.68 41.00
CA SER A 134 4.13 13.46 41.70
C SER A 134 4.33 12.76 43.05
N GLU A 135 5.20 11.75 43.11
CA GLU A 135 5.54 11.07 44.36
C GLU A 135 6.23 12.00 45.38
N VAL A 136 7.15 12.86 44.91
CA VAL A 136 7.83 13.82 45.77
C VAL A 136 6.84 14.86 46.32
N ASP A 137 5.95 15.40 45.46
CA ASP A 137 4.94 16.36 45.89
C ASP A 137 3.94 15.75 46.88
N ALA A 138 3.53 14.49 46.67
CA ALA A 138 2.69 13.75 47.59
C ALA A 138 3.36 13.61 48.98
N LYS A 139 4.64 13.20 49.02
CA LYS A 139 5.40 13.09 50.28
C LYS A 139 5.57 14.43 50.98
N ILE A 140 5.86 15.50 50.24
CA ILE A 140 5.93 16.86 50.80
C ILE A 140 4.60 17.27 51.43
N LYS A 141 3.48 16.94 50.77
CA LYS A 141 2.14 17.23 51.31
C LYS A 141 1.91 16.48 52.63
N THR A 142 2.15 15.17 52.66
CA THR A 142 2.00 14.35 53.88
C THR A 142 2.89 14.87 55.01
N LEU A 143 4.17 15.15 54.75
CA LEU A 143 5.08 15.68 55.77
C LEU A 143 4.67 17.06 56.29
N LYS A 144 4.04 17.92 55.48
CA LYS A 144 3.48 19.19 55.95
C LYS A 144 2.27 18.99 56.86
N GLU A 145 1.41 18.03 56.54
CA GLU A 145 0.27 17.65 57.39
C GLU A 145 0.77 17.07 58.73
N GLU A 146 1.77 16.20 58.70
CA GLU A 146 2.44 15.67 59.89
C GLU A 146 3.13 16.76 60.70
N GLN A 147 3.80 17.72 60.04
CA GLN A 147 4.42 18.88 60.69
C GLN A 147 3.37 19.71 61.45
N ALA A 148 2.19 19.91 60.85
CA ALA A 148 1.08 20.60 61.49
C ALA A 148 0.54 19.80 62.69
N ALA A 149 0.43 18.47 62.58
CA ALA A 149 0.01 17.60 63.67
C ALA A 149 1.02 17.64 64.84
N VAL A 150 2.31 17.52 64.56
CA VAL A 150 3.40 17.65 65.55
C VAL A 150 3.36 19.02 66.24
N SER A 151 3.11 20.09 65.48
CA SER A 151 2.99 21.45 66.04
C SER A 151 1.79 21.58 66.98
N LYS A 152 0.65 20.95 66.65
CA LYS A 152 -0.52 20.87 67.56
C LYS A 152 -0.19 20.09 68.83
N SER A 153 0.50 18.96 68.72
CA SER A 153 0.92 18.16 69.88
C SER A 153 1.91 18.93 70.78
N LEU A 154 2.81 19.74 70.21
CA LEU A 154 3.70 20.62 70.98
C LEU A 154 2.94 21.70 71.75
N ALA A 155 1.86 22.24 71.16
CA ALA A 155 1.03 23.24 71.82
C ALA A 155 0.31 22.71 73.08
N GLN A 156 0.15 21.39 73.20
CA GLN A 156 -0.39 20.72 74.40
C GLN A 156 0.62 20.62 75.55
N LYS A 157 1.83 21.18 75.40
CA LYS A 157 2.92 21.19 76.42
C LYS A 157 3.25 19.79 76.97
N PRO A 158 3.60 18.82 76.11
CA PRO A 158 4.05 17.51 76.56
C PRO A 158 5.37 17.62 77.33
N GLU A 159 5.61 16.71 78.27
CA GLU A 159 6.80 16.68 79.13
C GLU A 159 7.58 15.37 78.98
N GLY A 160 8.80 15.34 79.53
CA GLY A 160 9.65 14.14 79.60
C GLY A 160 9.87 13.45 78.26
N ASP A 161 9.58 12.15 78.21
CA ASP A 161 9.82 11.31 77.03
C ASP A 161 8.91 11.64 75.85
N ALA A 162 7.69 12.11 76.11
CA ALA A 162 6.77 12.52 75.05
C ALA A 162 7.34 13.74 74.30
N LEU A 163 7.86 14.73 75.02
CA LEU A 163 8.52 15.90 74.43
C LEU A 163 9.77 15.52 73.63
N ARG A 164 10.59 14.57 74.14
CA ARG A 164 11.77 14.07 73.43
C ARG A 164 11.39 13.44 72.08
N LYS A 165 10.38 12.56 72.07
CA LYS A 165 9.88 11.90 70.84
C LYS A 165 9.31 12.89 69.82
N ILE A 166 8.53 13.87 70.28
CA ILE A 166 7.92 14.89 69.41
C ILE A 166 9.00 15.81 68.81
N ASN A 167 10.02 16.19 69.59
CA ASN A 167 11.13 17.00 69.08
C ASN A 167 12.02 16.24 68.09
N ALA A 168 12.27 14.95 68.33
CA ALA A 168 12.97 14.08 67.37
C ALA A 168 12.20 14.03 66.05
N ARG A 169 10.90 13.68 66.09
CA ARG A 169 10.06 13.63 64.89
C ARG A 169 9.96 14.97 64.16
N ARG A 170 9.89 16.10 64.89
CA ARG A 170 9.92 17.45 64.30
C ARG A 170 11.20 17.70 63.51
N ASN A 171 12.35 17.27 64.04
CA ASN A 171 13.63 17.44 63.38
C ASN A 171 13.76 16.53 62.16
N ASP A 172 13.28 15.29 62.25
CA ASP A 172 13.23 14.34 61.13
C ASP A 172 12.38 14.91 59.99
N ILE A 173 11.16 15.37 60.28
CA ILE A 173 10.27 16.01 59.30
C ILE A 173 10.95 17.21 58.65
N ARG A 174 11.65 18.06 59.42
CA ARG A 174 12.37 19.22 58.86
C ARG A 174 13.48 18.79 57.90
N SER A 175 14.25 17.77 58.28
CA SER A 175 15.33 17.21 57.46
C SER A 175 14.78 16.60 56.16
N GLU A 176 13.77 15.74 56.27
CA GLU A 176 13.11 15.08 55.14
C GLU A 176 12.46 16.09 54.18
N LEU A 177 11.78 17.12 54.71
CA LEU A 177 11.24 18.21 53.88
C LEU A 177 12.32 19.00 53.15
N GLY A 178 13.49 19.21 53.78
CA GLY A 178 14.65 19.83 53.14
C GLY A 178 15.13 19.02 51.95
N ALA A 179 15.43 17.74 52.17
CA ALA A 179 15.90 16.83 51.14
C ALA A 179 14.89 16.65 49.99
N LEU A 180 13.59 16.57 50.28
CA LEU A 180 12.56 16.43 49.25
C LEU A 180 12.38 17.71 48.42
N LYS A 181 12.52 18.90 49.01
CA LYS A 181 12.48 20.17 48.25
C LYS A 181 13.67 20.30 47.30
N GLU A 182 14.85 19.90 47.74
CA GLU A 182 16.04 19.86 46.90
C GLU A 182 15.88 18.86 45.76
N ARG A 183 15.43 17.64 46.07
CA ARG A 183 15.11 16.62 45.06
C ARG A 183 14.07 17.10 44.06
N ARG A 184 13.02 17.79 44.52
CA ARG A 184 12.00 18.37 43.63
C ARG A 184 12.60 19.40 42.67
N THR A 185 13.49 20.27 43.18
CA THR A 185 14.18 21.28 42.36
C THR A 185 15.04 20.61 41.28
N MET A 186 15.79 19.57 41.64
CA MET A 186 16.59 18.79 40.69
C MET A 186 15.72 18.14 39.61
N LEU A 187 14.62 17.47 39.99
CA LEU A 187 13.70 16.84 39.04
C LEU A 187 13.04 17.85 38.08
N HIS A 188 12.71 19.06 38.57
CA HIS A 188 12.21 20.12 37.69
C HIS A 188 13.28 20.64 36.71
N ALA A 189 14.53 20.75 37.15
CA ALA A 189 15.64 21.13 36.27
C ALA A 189 15.89 20.05 35.20
N GLU A 190 15.88 18.77 35.58
CA GLU A 190 15.97 17.64 34.64
C GLU A 190 14.80 17.60 33.66
N LYS A 191 13.57 17.90 34.12
CA LYS A 191 12.40 18.01 33.25
C LYS A 191 12.59 19.09 32.18
N ARG A 192 13.07 20.29 32.56
CA ARG A 192 13.31 21.39 31.61
C ARG A 192 14.38 21.04 30.57
N LYS A 193 15.44 20.35 31.00
CA LYS A 193 16.48 19.79 30.11
C LYS A 193 15.89 18.80 29.10
N GLN A 194 15.03 17.89 29.54
CA GLN A 194 14.40 16.90 28.67
C GLN A 194 13.40 17.51 27.67
N GLU A 195 12.73 18.59 28.07
CA GLU A 195 11.77 19.31 27.22
C GLU A 195 12.45 20.27 26.23
N GLY A 196 13.78 20.44 26.30
CA GLY A 196 14.52 21.33 25.41
C GLY A 196 14.22 22.81 25.65
N VAL A 197 13.79 23.16 26.86
CA VAL A 197 13.37 24.52 27.27
C VAL A 197 14.55 25.29 27.89
N GLU A 198 15.80 24.85 27.67
CA GLU A 198 16.96 25.63 28.09
C GLU A 198 17.21 26.78 27.10
N LEU A 199 16.95 28.00 27.57
CA LEU A 199 17.58 29.26 27.14
C LEU A 199 18.91 29.41 27.87
#